data_AF-A0A5E4BCA5-F1
#
_entry.id   AF-A0A5E4BCA5-F1
#
_cell.length_a   1.000
_cell.length_b   1.000
_cell.length_c   1.000
_cell.angle_alpha   90.00
_cell.angle_beta   90.00
_cell.angle_gamma   90.00
#
_symmetry.space_group_name_H-M   'P 1'
#
loop_
_entity.id
_entity.type
_entity.pdbx_description
1 polymer ?
#
loop_
_entity_poly.entity_id
_entity_poly.type
_entity_poly.pdbx_seq_one_letter_code
_entity_poly.pdbx_strand_id
1 'polypeptide(L)'
;MGPSGAVRSVRARYLVYFQYLGTGFNGVAAVRGSQRAIGVQNYLEEAAERLNSVEPVRFTISSRTDAGVHALSNTAHLDVQRRPGQPPFSPEVVAQALNTHLRHPAIRVLQVFRVPSDFHARHAATSRTYLYRLATGCPGPDQLPVFERNLCWALRTDRLDVPAMQEAAMHLLGTHDFSAFQSAGSPAASPVRTLRRASVSPGPTSPFVLPQENRKLHFWTLEFESQSFLYRQVRRMTAVLVAVGLGVLTPTQVRVILESQDPLGKYQAHPAPAHGLFLKSVLYGGLRDLDPASCTLQGPQYGNDDPGHRTLGLAVEPGHLDQYT
;
A
#
# COMPACT_ATOMS: atom_id res chain seq x y z
N MET A 1 -43.25 -39.47 -16.64
CA MET A 1 -42.23 -38.87 -15.76
C MET A 1 -41.34 -38.00 -16.62
N GLY A 2 -41.51 -36.67 -16.57
CA GLY A 2 -40.64 -35.75 -17.32
C GLY A 2 -39.22 -35.77 -16.73
N PRO A 3 -38.17 -35.52 -17.52
CA PRO A 3 -36.81 -35.44 -16.99
C PRO A 3 -36.78 -34.28 -15.99
N SER A 4 -36.53 -34.61 -14.73
CA SER A 4 -36.21 -33.64 -13.69
C SER A 4 -35.02 -32.81 -14.19
N GLY A 5 -35.29 -31.57 -14.60
CA GLY A 5 -34.25 -30.64 -15.02
C GLY A 5 -33.34 -30.38 -13.83
N ALA A 6 -32.18 -31.04 -13.80
CA ALA A 6 -31.21 -30.87 -12.74
C ALA A 6 -30.85 -29.38 -12.64
N VAL A 7 -31.29 -28.73 -11.55
CA VAL A 7 -31.02 -27.33 -11.30
C VAL A 7 -29.51 -27.17 -11.16
N ARG A 8 -28.87 -26.55 -12.17
CA ARG A 8 -27.40 -26.44 -12.19
C ARG A 8 -26.93 -25.47 -11.10
N SER A 9 -25.89 -25.86 -10.37
CA SER A 9 -25.17 -24.96 -9.47
C SER A 9 -24.53 -23.82 -10.26
N VAL A 10 -24.66 -22.58 -9.78
CA VAL A 10 -24.07 -21.40 -10.43
C VAL A 10 -22.77 -21.04 -9.73
N ARG A 11 -21.68 -20.97 -10.51
CA ARG A 11 -20.39 -20.43 -10.09
C ARG A 11 -20.34 -18.94 -10.39
N ALA A 12 -19.91 -18.14 -9.41
CA ALA A 12 -19.71 -16.71 -9.57
C ALA A 12 -18.29 -16.33 -9.15
N ARG A 13 -17.69 -15.41 -9.91
CA ARG A 13 -16.38 -14.83 -9.62
C ARG A 13 -16.54 -13.50 -8.90
N TYR A 14 -15.71 -13.30 -7.87
CA TYR A 14 -15.67 -12.08 -7.09
C TYR A 14 -14.27 -11.48 -7.09
N LEU A 15 -14.16 -10.17 -7.26
CA LEU A 15 -12.97 -9.38 -6.99
C LEU A 15 -13.08 -8.83 -5.57
N VAL A 16 -12.09 -9.11 -4.73
CA VAL A 16 -12.01 -8.70 -3.33
C VAL A 16 -10.87 -7.70 -3.19
N TYR A 17 -11.17 -6.56 -2.58
CA TYR A 17 -10.22 -5.58 -2.10
C TYR A 17 -9.99 -5.81 -0.61
N PHE A 18 -8.73 -5.83 -0.18
CA PHE A 18 -8.36 -6.09 1.20
C PHE A 18 -7.09 -5.36 1.60
N GLN A 19 -6.98 -5.04 2.89
CA GLN A 19 -5.82 -4.40 3.49
C GLN A 19 -5.19 -5.31 4.53
N TYR A 20 -3.91 -5.10 4.82
CA TYR A 20 -3.25 -5.76 5.93
C TYR A 20 -1.97 -5.07 6.40
N LEU A 21 -1.64 -5.26 7.68
CA LEU A 21 -0.32 -4.95 8.23
C LEU A 21 0.62 -6.14 8.01
N GLY A 22 1.68 -5.94 7.22
CA GLY A 22 2.54 -7.01 6.72
C GLY A 22 3.53 -7.60 7.73
N THR A 23 3.81 -6.92 8.84
CA THR A 23 4.93 -7.19 9.76
C THR A 23 4.94 -8.63 10.29
N GLY A 24 3.77 -9.22 10.56
CA GLY A 24 3.63 -10.57 11.09
C GLY A 24 3.53 -11.68 10.03
N PHE A 25 3.59 -11.34 8.74
CA PHE A 25 3.35 -12.29 7.65
C PHE A 25 4.60 -12.53 6.80
N ASN A 26 4.69 -13.73 6.21
CA ASN A 26 5.72 -14.07 5.22
C ASN A 26 5.38 -13.58 3.80
N GLY A 27 4.67 -12.46 3.73
CA GLY A 27 4.09 -11.91 2.50
C GLY A 27 2.64 -12.30 2.30
N VAL A 28 2.07 -11.83 1.20
CA VAL A 28 0.64 -12.07 0.90
C VAL A 28 0.36 -13.49 0.42
N ALA A 29 1.28 -14.11 -0.32
CA ALA A 29 1.03 -15.38 -0.99
C ALA A 29 0.90 -16.54 0.02
N ALA A 30 0.06 -17.52 -0.30
CA ALA A 30 -0.11 -18.69 0.56
C ALA A 30 1.20 -19.48 0.67
N VAL A 31 1.55 -19.86 1.90
CA VAL A 31 2.63 -20.81 2.19
C VAL A 31 2.01 -22.20 2.38
N ARG A 32 2.64 -23.25 1.82
CA ARG A 32 2.21 -24.64 1.95
C ARG A 32 3.25 -25.43 2.75
N GLY A 33 2.79 -26.30 3.67
CA GLY A 33 3.64 -27.15 4.52
C GLY A 33 3.59 -26.81 6.01
N SER A 34 4.36 -27.53 6.82
CA SER A 34 4.43 -27.42 8.29
C SER A 34 5.22 -26.20 8.79
N GLN A 35 5.45 -25.19 7.94
CA GLN A 35 6.22 -24.01 8.33
C GLN A 35 5.45 -23.13 9.32
N ARG A 36 6.19 -22.52 10.25
CA ARG A 36 5.69 -21.58 11.27
C ARG A 36 5.12 -20.28 10.68
N ALA A 37 5.33 -20.02 9.39
CA ALA A 37 5.10 -18.73 8.75
C ALA A 37 3.89 -18.80 7.81
N ILE A 38 2.86 -18.00 8.09
CA ILE A 38 1.57 -18.00 7.39
C ILE A 38 1.48 -16.76 6.50
N GLY A 39 1.00 -16.93 5.26
CA GLY A 39 0.72 -15.82 4.35
C GLY A 39 -0.67 -15.24 4.55
N VAL A 40 -0.89 -13.99 4.16
CA VAL A 40 -2.22 -13.33 4.25
C VAL A 40 -3.29 -14.15 3.50
N GLN A 41 -2.94 -14.70 2.34
CA GLN A 41 -3.82 -15.54 1.54
C GLN A 41 -4.31 -16.79 2.29
N ASN A 42 -3.51 -17.38 3.18
CA ASN A 42 -3.95 -18.55 3.96
C ASN A 42 -5.15 -18.19 4.85
N TYR A 43 -5.11 -17.04 5.54
CA TYR A 43 -6.21 -16.58 6.38
C TYR A 43 -7.45 -16.18 5.55
N LEU A 44 -7.26 -15.59 4.37
CA LEU A 44 -8.36 -15.28 3.45
C LEU A 44 -9.06 -16.56 2.96
N GLU A 45 -8.28 -17.58 2.60
CA GLU A 45 -8.81 -18.88 2.18
C GLU A 45 -9.52 -19.61 3.34
N GLU A 46 -8.96 -19.59 4.55
CA GLU A 46 -9.61 -20.15 5.75
C GLU A 46 -10.97 -19.47 6.03
N ALA A 47 -11.02 -18.13 5.98
CA ALA A 47 -12.26 -17.39 6.16
C ALA A 47 -13.30 -17.75 5.08
N ALA A 48 -12.85 -17.98 3.85
CA ALA A 48 -13.71 -18.30 2.72
C ALA A 48 -14.31 -19.71 2.76
N GLU A 49 -13.76 -20.63 3.56
CA GLU A 49 -14.38 -21.95 3.80
C GLU A 49 -15.81 -21.81 4.34
N ARG A 50 -16.08 -20.73 5.09
CA ARG A 50 -17.39 -20.43 5.67
C ARG A 50 -18.43 -19.95 4.66
N LEU A 51 -18.04 -19.68 3.43
CA LEU A 51 -18.98 -19.46 2.33
C LEU A 51 -19.70 -20.75 1.89
N ASN A 52 -19.25 -21.92 2.37
CA ASN A 52 -19.83 -23.23 2.07
C ASN A 52 -19.99 -23.48 0.55
N SER A 53 -18.98 -23.07 -0.21
CA SER A 53 -18.88 -23.33 -1.65
C SER A 53 -18.84 -24.83 -1.91
N VAL A 54 -19.43 -25.28 -3.03
CA VAL A 54 -19.39 -26.68 -3.48
C VAL A 54 -17.94 -27.13 -3.74
N GLU A 55 -17.14 -26.25 -4.33
CA GLU A 55 -15.69 -26.45 -4.52
C GLU A 55 -14.88 -25.60 -3.53
N PRO A 56 -13.70 -26.06 -3.10
CA PRO A 56 -12.80 -25.26 -2.25
C PRO A 56 -12.48 -23.90 -2.86
N VAL A 57 -12.69 -22.84 -2.08
CA VAL A 57 -12.42 -21.48 -2.52
C VAL A 57 -10.91 -21.22 -2.52
N ARG A 58 -10.41 -20.69 -3.64
CA ARG A 58 -9.00 -20.29 -3.77
C ARG A 58 -8.91 -18.84 -4.18
N PHE A 59 -7.93 -18.14 -3.62
CA PHE A 59 -7.66 -16.75 -3.95
C PHE A 59 -6.53 -16.66 -4.98
N THR A 60 -6.75 -15.86 -6.02
CA THR A 60 -5.69 -15.47 -6.94
C THR A 60 -5.37 -14.00 -6.73
N ILE A 61 -4.27 -13.75 -6.01
CA ILE A 61 -3.79 -12.42 -5.64
C ILE A 61 -3.32 -11.64 -6.86
N SER A 62 -3.64 -10.34 -6.92
CA SER A 62 -3.24 -9.45 -8.02
C SER A 62 -1.77 -9.03 -7.93
N SER A 63 -1.29 -8.76 -6.72
CA SER A 63 0.04 -8.22 -6.45
C SER A 63 0.67 -8.96 -5.28
N ARG A 64 1.75 -9.70 -5.56
CA ARG A 64 2.56 -10.31 -4.50
C ARG A 64 3.31 -9.21 -3.74
N THR A 65 3.41 -9.39 -2.44
CA THR A 65 4.19 -8.54 -1.53
C THR A 65 5.10 -9.45 -0.71
N ASP A 66 6.30 -8.94 -0.38
CA ASP A 66 7.28 -9.68 0.42
C ASP A 66 6.85 -9.76 1.88
N ALA A 67 7.53 -10.63 2.64
CA ALA A 67 7.48 -10.62 4.10
C ALA A 67 7.69 -9.21 4.67
N GLY A 68 6.82 -8.79 5.58
CA GLY A 68 6.85 -7.47 6.21
C GLY A 68 6.27 -6.32 5.39
N VAL A 69 5.94 -6.48 4.10
CA VAL A 69 5.35 -5.41 3.27
C VAL A 69 3.85 -5.30 3.53
N HIS A 70 3.35 -4.08 3.71
CA HIS A 70 1.95 -3.79 4.01
C HIS A 70 1.11 -3.63 2.74
N ALA A 71 -0.21 -3.64 2.88
CA ALA A 71 -1.11 -3.15 1.83
C ALA A 71 -2.23 -2.30 2.42
N LEU A 72 -2.38 -1.09 1.89
CA LEU A 72 -3.58 -0.27 2.10
C LEU A 72 -4.74 -0.81 1.24
N SER A 73 -4.43 -1.33 0.05
CA SER A 73 -5.42 -1.93 -0.83
C SER A 73 -4.75 -2.89 -1.80
N ASN A 74 -4.73 -4.18 -1.44
CA ASN A 74 -4.42 -5.27 -2.37
C ASN A 74 -5.73 -5.87 -2.89
N THR A 75 -5.65 -6.65 -3.95
CA THR A 75 -6.81 -7.28 -4.56
C THR A 75 -6.56 -8.74 -4.91
N ALA A 76 -7.62 -9.51 -4.94
CA ALA A 76 -7.61 -10.90 -5.38
C ALA A 76 -8.95 -11.25 -6.00
N HIS A 77 -8.99 -12.28 -6.84
CA HIS A 77 -10.27 -12.88 -7.21
C HIS A 77 -10.42 -14.27 -6.62
N LEU A 78 -11.66 -14.65 -6.36
CA LEU A 78 -12.07 -15.99 -5.97
C LEU A 78 -13.31 -16.41 -6.74
N ASP A 79 -13.56 -17.72 -6.78
CA ASP A 79 -14.79 -18.28 -7.29
C ASP A 79 -15.57 -18.96 -6.17
N VAL A 80 -16.88 -18.74 -6.14
CA VAL A 80 -17.81 -19.36 -5.20
C VAL A 80 -18.89 -20.08 -5.99
N GLN A 81 -19.08 -21.35 -5.71
CA GLN A 81 -20.13 -22.16 -6.31
C GLN A 81 -21.17 -22.52 -5.26
N ARG A 82 -22.40 -22.03 -5.44
CA ARG A 82 -23.50 -22.33 -4.52
C ARG A 82 -24.12 -23.68 -4.84
N ARG A 83 -24.80 -24.28 -3.86
CA ARG A 83 -25.56 -25.52 -4.06
C ARG A 83 -26.66 -25.31 -5.12
N PRO A 84 -27.09 -26.37 -5.83
CA PRO A 84 -28.24 -26.33 -6.73
C PRO A 84 -29.44 -25.56 -6.15
N GLY A 85 -30.04 -24.68 -6.96
CA GLY A 85 -31.20 -23.88 -6.56
C GLY A 85 -30.90 -22.63 -5.73
N GLN A 86 -29.63 -22.38 -5.37
CA GLN A 86 -29.24 -21.17 -4.65
C GLN A 86 -28.62 -20.14 -5.61
N PRO A 87 -29.05 -18.86 -5.57
CA PRO A 87 -28.41 -17.81 -6.35
C PRO A 87 -27.01 -17.51 -5.81
N PRO A 88 -26.10 -16.94 -6.63
CA PRO A 88 -24.85 -16.38 -6.15
C PRO A 88 -25.05 -15.42 -4.97
N PHE A 89 -24.08 -15.37 -4.06
CA PHE A 89 -24.09 -14.35 -3.00
C PHE A 89 -24.02 -12.94 -3.61
N SER A 90 -24.64 -11.96 -2.93
CA SER A 90 -24.33 -10.56 -3.24
C SER A 90 -22.88 -10.26 -2.78
N PRO A 91 -22.20 -9.25 -3.38
CA PRO A 91 -20.85 -8.89 -2.96
C PRO A 91 -20.75 -8.51 -1.47
N GLU A 92 -21.78 -7.87 -0.91
CA GLU A 92 -21.83 -7.46 0.50
C GLU A 92 -21.84 -8.67 1.44
N VAL A 93 -22.60 -9.72 1.08
CA VAL A 93 -22.62 -10.97 1.86
C VAL A 93 -21.25 -11.65 1.84
N VAL A 94 -20.57 -11.66 0.69
CA VAL A 94 -19.20 -12.20 0.60
C VAL A 94 -18.25 -11.38 1.47
N ALA A 95 -18.31 -10.04 1.39
CA ALA A 95 -17.47 -9.16 2.20
C ALA A 95 -17.69 -9.37 3.71
N GLN A 96 -18.96 -9.43 4.13
CA GLN A 96 -19.34 -9.65 5.52
C GLN A 96 -18.87 -11.00 6.01
N ALA A 97 -19.16 -12.09 5.28
CA ALA A 97 -18.74 -13.44 5.66
C ALA A 97 -17.22 -13.54 5.81
N LEU A 98 -16.45 -12.98 4.86
CA LEU A 98 -14.99 -12.97 4.96
C LEU A 98 -14.52 -12.21 6.21
N ASN A 99 -15.02 -11.01 6.47
CA ASN A 99 -14.62 -10.24 7.66
C ASN A 99 -15.06 -10.90 8.98
N THR A 100 -16.23 -11.54 9.03
CA THR A 100 -16.70 -12.27 10.21
C THR A 100 -15.81 -13.47 10.55
N HIS A 101 -15.20 -14.10 9.55
CA HIS A 101 -14.45 -15.34 9.73
C HIS A 101 -12.92 -15.18 9.58
N LEU A 102 -12.43 -13.99 9.25
CA LEU A 102 -11.01 -13.65 9.32
C LEU A 102 -10.54 -13.66 10.77
N ARG A 103 -9.70 -14.63 11.12
CA ARG A 103 -9.22 -14.81 12.50
C ARG A 103 -8.01 -13.94 12.88
N HIS A 104 -7.45 -13.21 11.92
CA HIS A 104 -6.26 -12.39 12.15
C HIS A 104 -6.60 -10.89 12.13
N PRO A 105 -6.36 -10.14 13.22
CA PRO A 105 -6.80 -8.74 13.35
C PRO A 105 -6.08 -7.79 12.40
N ALA A 106 -4.93 -8.20 11.88
CA ALA A 106 -4.15 -7.41 10.91
C ALA A 106 -4.65 -7.52 9.45
N ILE A 107 -5.76 -8.19 9.17
CA ILE A 107 -6.32 -8.34 7.81
C ILE A 107 -7.77 -7.87 7.82
N ARG A 108 -8.17 -7.11 6.78
CA ARG A 108 -9.56 -6.69 6.61
C ARG A 108 -9.94 -6.68 5.13
N VAL A 109 -11.10 -7.25 4.80
CA VAL A 109 -11.74 -7.07 3.49
C VAL A 109 -12.43 -5.70 3.47
N LEU A 110 -12.10 -4.91 2.45
CA LEU A 110 -12.62 -3.56 2.25
C LEU A 110 -13.90 -3.59 1.44
N GLN A 111 -13.87 -4.28 0.30
CA GLN A 111 -14.96 -4.27 -0.66
C GLN A 111 -14.88 -5.50 -1.55
N VAL A 112 -16.03 -5.90 -2.10
CA VAL A 112 -16.14 -7.03 -3.02
C VAL A 112 -17.01 -6.60 -4.21
N PHE A 113 -16.69 -7.12 -5.39
CA PHE A 113 -17.47 -6.96 -6.61
C PHE A 113 -17.69 -8.29 -7.27
N ARG A 114 -18.87 -8.49 -7.87
CA ARG A 114 -19.06 -9.57 -8.83
C ARG A 114 -18.42 -9.16 -10.15
N VAL A 115 -17.64 -10.05 -10.74
CA VAL A 115 -16.92 -9.79 -11.99
C VAL A 115 -17.18 -10.90 -13.01
N PRO A 116 -16.91 -10.67 -14.31
CA PRO A 116 -16.98 -11.72 -15.33
C PRO A 116 -16.17 -12.97 -14.96
N SER A 117 -16.62 -14.15 -15.41
CA SER A 117 -15.98 -15.43 -15.06
C SER A 117 -14.56 -15.59 -15.64
N ASP A 118 -14.21 -14.80 -16.64
CA ASP A 118 -12.88 -14.72 -17.26
C ASP A 118 -11.97 -13.64 -16.64
N PHE A 119 -12.50 -12.80 -15.74
CA PHE A 119 -11.71 -11.75 -15.08
C PHE A 119 -10.55 -12.35 -14.28
N HIS A 120 -9.34 -11.81 -14.44
CA HIS A 120 -8.17 -12.26 -13.70
C HIS A 120 -7.48 -11.10 -12.98
N ALA A 121 -7.59 -11.06 -11.65
CA ALA A 121 -7.11 -9.96 -10.80
C ALA A 121 -5.66 -9.51 -11.07
N ARG A 122 -4.74 -10.43 -11.43
CA ARG A 122 -3.36 -10.06 -11.80
C ARG A 122 -3.26 -9.43 -13.19
N HIS A 123 -3.92 -10.00 -14.19
CA HIS A 123 -3.72 -9.68 -15.61
C HIS A 123 -4.59 -8.50 -16.06
N ALA A 124 -5.77 -8.36 -15.48
CA ALA A 124 -6.68 -7.24 -15.75
C ALA A 124 -6.24 -5.93 -15.07
N ALA A 125 -5.32 -5.97 -14.11
CA ALA A 125 -4.86 -4.79 -13.39
C ALA A 125 -4.07 -3.86 -14.32
N THR A 126 -4.54 -2.62 -14.43
CA THR A 126 -4.00 -1.59 -15.32
C THR A 126 -2.97 -0.70 -14.64
N SER A 127 -3.00 -0.62 -13.30
CA SER A 127 -2.03 0.12 -12.50
C SER A 127 -1.90 -0.46 -11.10
N ARG A 128 -0.71 -0.33 -10.53
CA ARG A 128 -0.36 -0.63 -9.15
C ARG A 128 0.47 0.54 -8.63
N THR A 129 0.05 1.09 -7.50
CA THR A 129 0.79 2.16 -6.83
C THR A 129 1.35 1.65 -5.53
N TYR A 130 2.66 1.81 -5.35
CA TYR A 130 3.33 1.59 -4.09
C TYR A 130 3.69 2.91 -3.44
N LEU A 131 3.56 2.95 -2.12
CA LEU A 131 4.00 4.04 -1.27
C LEU A 131 5.10 3.51 -0.34
N TYR A 132 6.23 4.22 -0.28
CA TYR A 132 7.28 3.96 0.68
C TYR A 132 7.38 5.15 1.63
N ARG A 133 7.36 4.90 2.93
CA ARG A 133 7.40 5.94 3.97
C ARG A 133 8.75 5.97 4.67
N LEU A 134 9.35 7.16 4.76
CA LEU A 134 10.61 7.43 5.43
C LEU A 134 10.39 8.35 6.63
N ALA A 135 11.30 8.28 7.60
CA ALA A 135 11.40 9.24 8.69
C ALA A 135 12.85 9.72 8.86
N THR A 136 13.03 11.02 9.11
CA THR A 136 14.32 11.66 9.45
C THR A 136 14.20 12.43 10.75
N GLY A 137 15.33 12.85 11.32
CA GLY A 137 15.42 13.55 12.60
C GLY A 137 15.16 12.66 13.82
N CYS A 138 15.34 11.36 13.64
CA CYS A 138 15.47 10.39 14.72
C CYS A 138 16.87 9.75 14.67
N PRO A 139 17.70 9.88 15.72
CA PRO A 139 19.05 9.30 15.78
C PRO A 139 19.09 7.77 15.65
N GLY A 140 17.98 7.09 15.96
CA GLY A 140 17.86 5.64 15.90
C GLY A 140 16.41 5.17 15.86
N PRO A 141 16.18 3.91 15.44
CA PRO A 141 14.84 3.31 15.37
C PRO A 141 14.18 3.12 16.75
N ASP A 142 14.96 3.09 17.82
CA ASP A 142 14.52 3.05 19.21
C ASP A 142 13.83 4.36 19.64
N GLN A 143 14.24 5.49 19.05
CA GLN A 143 13.66 6.81 19.30
C GLN A 143 12.50 7.16 18.36
N LEU A 144 12.17 6.28 17.41
CA LEU A 144 10.98 6.43 16.60
C LEU A 144 9.75 6.11 17.46
N PRO A 145 8.66 6.91 17.40
CA PRO A 145 7.44 6.64 18.14
C PRO A 145 6.93 5.22 17.90
N VAL A 146 6.43 4.58 18.96
CA VAL A 146 6.09 3.15 18.93
C VAL A 146 5.08 2.78 17.83
N PHE A 147 4.17 3.70 17.51
CA PHE A 147 3.17 3.54 16.44
C PHE A 147 3.78 3.56 15.04
N GLU A 148 5.00 4.06 14.88
CA GLU A 148 5.69 4.27 13.61
C GLU A 148 6.72 3.18 13.29
N ARG A 149 7.18 2.42 14.30
CA ARG A 149 8.30 1.45 14.20
C ARG A 149 8.20 0.44 13.07
N ASN A 150 6.99 0.10 12.64
CA ASN A 150 6.74 -0.83 11.55
C ASN A 150 5.97 -0.20 10.39
N LEU A 151 5.92 1.14 10.31
CA LEU A 151 5.16 1.86 9.29
C LEU A 151 6.02 2.84 8.47
N CYS A 152 7.32 2.94 8.76
CA CYS A 152 8.27 3.73 8.00
C CYS A 152 9.69 3.21 8.20
N TRP A 153 10.60 3.61 7.31
CA TRP A 153 12.03 3.43 7.52
C TRP A 153 12.63 4.70 8.15
N ALA A 154 13.04 4.58 9.41
CA ALA A 154 13.83 5.61 10.10
C ALA A 154 15.26 5.66 9.57
N LEU A 155 15.65 6.81 9.03
CA LEU A 155 17.00 7.10 8.57
C LEU A 155 17.77 7.84 9.66
N ARG A 156 19.03 7.46 9.87
CA ARG A 156 19.94 8.12 10.82
C ARG A 156 20.51 9.41 10.23
N THR A 157 19.63 10.35 9.92
CA THR A 157 19.95 11.70 9.40
C THR A 157 18.84 12.66 9.81
N ASP A 158 19.18 13.94 9.97
CA ASP A 158 18.19 15.00 10.20
C ASP A 158 17.52 15.49 8.90
N ARG A 159 18.21 15.32 7.76
CA ARG A 159 17.78 15.88 6.46
C ARG A 159 18.07 14.93 5.30
N LEU A 160 17.31 15.10 4.23
CA LEU A 160 17.54 14.50 2.92
C LEU A 160 17.63 15.63 1.89
N ASP A 161 18.50 15.46 0.90
CA ASP A 161 18.49 16.28 -0.31
C ASP A 161 17.32 15.83 -1.21
N VAL A 162 16.12 16.31 -0.90
CA VAL A 162 14.89 15.97 -1.61
C VAL A 162 14.91 16.44 -3.06
N PRO A 163 15.39 17.66 -3.41
CA PRO A 163 15.58 18.05 -4.80
C PRO A 163 16.45 17.05 -5.59
N ALA A 164 17.58 16.59 -5.04
CA ALA A 164 18.41 15.58 -5.69
C ALA A 164 17.68 14.23 -5.83
N MET A 165 16.91 13.81 -4.82
CA MET A 165 16.09 12.59 -4.93
C MET A 165 15.01 12.69 -6.01
N GLN A 166 14.40 13.87 -6.17
CA GLN A 166 13.40 14.13 -7.20
C GLN A 166 14.03 14.10 -8.59
N GLU A 167 15.19 14.76 -8.77
CA GLU A 167 15.97 14.70 -10.01
C GLU A 167 16.34 13.25 -10.36
N ALA A 168 16.83 12.49 -9.38
CA ALA A 168 17.17 11.08 -9.55
C ALA A 168 15.97 10.21 -9.96
N ALA A 169 14.79 10.47 -9.37
CA ALA A 169 13.57 9.75 -9.69
C ALA A 169 13.12 9.97 -11.15
N MET A 170 13.44 11.12 -11.76
CA MET A 170 13.13 11.39 -13.16
C MET A 170 13.84 10.41 -14.11
N HIS A 171 15.05 9.95 -13.77
CA HIS A 171 15.76 8.95 -14.58
C HIS A 171 15.10 7.57 -14.59
N LEU A 172 14.23 7.27 -13.63
CA LEU A 172 13.50 6.01 -13.54
C LEU A 172 12.18 6.03 -14.32
N LEU A 173 11.67 7.21 -14.72
CA LEU A 173 10.40 7.33 -15.44
C LEU A 173 10.50 6.81 -16.86
N GLY A 174 9.40 6.22 -17.35
CA GLY A 174 9.31 5.69 -18.71
C GLY A 174 9.59 4.18 -18.77
N THR A 175 9.89 3.71 -19.98
CA THR A 175 10.08 2.28 -20.26
C THR A 175 11.55 1.92 -20.27
N HIS A 176 11.97 1.05 -19.35
CA HIS A 176 13.36 0.66 -19.17
C HIS A 176 13.49 -0.83 -18.88
N ASP A 177 14.69 -1.36 -19.09
CA ASP A 177 15.11 -2.61 -18.47
C ASP A 177 15.44 -2.35 -17.00
N PHE A 178 14.66 -2.93 -16.09
CA PHE A 178 14.84 -2.76 -14.65
C PHE A 178 15.63 -3.91 -13.99
N SER A 179 16.45 -4.65 -14.75
CA SER A 179 17.26 -5.77 -14.22
C SER A 179 18.13 -5.36 -13.02
N ALA A 180 18.72 -4.17 -13.04
CA ALA A 180 19.48 -3.64 -11.90
C ALA A 180 18.64 -3.55 -10.62
N PHE A 181 17.33 -3.32 -10.74
CA PHE A 181 16.41 -3.22 -9.63
C PHE A 181 15.68 -4.54 -9.32
N GLN A 182 16.00 -5.64 -9.97
CA GLN A 182 15.42 -6.96 -9.68
C GLN A 182 16.32 -7.74 -8.72
N SER A 183 15.74 -8.60 -7.87
CA SER A 183 16.57 -9.57 -7.12
C SER A 183 17.14 -10.63 -8.08
N ALA A 184 18.43 -10.94 -7.94
CA ALA A 184 19.09 -11.97 -8.74
C ALA A 184 18.33 -13.32 -8.70
N GLY A 185 18.25 -14.01 -9.84
CA GLY A 185 17.57 -15.30 -9.97
C GLY A 185 16.04 -15.23 -10.03
N SER A 186 15.43 -14.05 -10.07
CA SER A 186 13.96 -13.93 -10.18
C SER A 186 13.46 -14.40 -11.56
N PRO A 187 12.38 -15.20 -11.64
CA PRO A 187 11.89 -15.86 -12.86
C PRO A 187 11.05 -14.95 -13.76
N ALA A 188 11.31 -13.64 -13.77
CA ALA A 188 10.51 -12.71 -14.57
C ALA A 188 10.76 -12.94 -16.06
N ALA A 189 9.69 -13.15 -16.85
CA ALA A 189 9.79 -13.41 -18.30
C ALA A 189 10.41 -12.25 -19.10
N SER A 190 10.26 -11.03 -18.60
CA SER A 190 10.93 -9.84 -19.12
C SER A 190 11.20 -8.86 -17.97
N PRO A 191 12.39 -8.24 -17.92
CA PRO A 191 12.72 -7.18 -16.95
C PRO A 191 12.22 -5.79 -17.38
N VAL A 192 11.67 -5.65 -18.59
CA VAL A 192 11.26 -4.35 -19.12
C VAL A 192 9.95 -3.90 -18.47
N ARG A 193 9.93 -2.72 -17.84
CA ARG A 193 8.73 -2.14 -17.22
C ARG A 193 8.58 -0.68 -17.62
N THR A 194 7.34 -0.20 -17.60
CA THR A 194 7.03 1.22 -17.78
C THR A 194 6.64 1.82 -16.44
N LEU A 195 7.49 2.67 -15.89
CA LEU A 195 7.21 3.41 -14.66
C LEU A 195 6.50 4.71 -15.02
N ARG A 196 5.25 4.86 -14.58
CA ARG A 196 4.40 6.03 -14.85
C ARG A 196 4.58 7.13 -13.81
N ARG A 197 4.98 6.78 -12.60
CA ARG A 197 5.27 7.70 -11.50
C ARG A 197 6.46 7.22 -10.70
N ALA A 198 7.32 8.15 -10.35
CA ALA A 198 8.38 8.05 -9.35
C ALA A 198 8.47 9.44 -8.71
N SER A 199 7.96 9.60 -7.50
CA SER A 199 7.92 10.91 -6.84
C SER A 199 8.39 10.82 -5.40
N VAL A 200 8.99 11.91 -4.91
CA VAL A 200 9.43 12.08 -3.52
C VAL A 200 8.79 13.37 -3.02
N SER A 201 8.11 13.33 -1.88
CA SER A 201 7.45 14.49 -1.29
C SER A 201 7.48 14.45 0.24
N PRO A 202 7.24 15.58 0.92
CA PRO A 202 6.88 15.55 2.33
C PRO A 202 5.71 14.58 2.56
N GLY A 203 5.82 13.80 3.63
CA GLY A 203 4.78 12.88 4.09
C GLY A 203 3.98 13.50 5.23
N PRO A 204 2.71 13.09 5.42
CA PRO A 204 1.93 13.56 6.56
C PRO A 204 2.57 13.12 7.86
N THR A 205 2.61 14.04 8.83
CA THR A 205 2.96 13.70 10.21
C THR A 205 1.92 12.73 10.77
N SER A 206 2.39 11.76 11.55
CA SER A 206 1.49 10.84 12.22
C SER A 206 0.68 11.56 13.30
N PRO A 207 -0.64 11.32 13.39
CA PRO A 207 -1.47 11.89 14.45
C PRO A 207 -1.11 11.33 15.84
N PHE A 208 -0.28 10.28 15.89
CA PHE A 208 0.19 9.64 17.12
C PHE A 208 1.58 10.14 17.56
N VAL A 209 2.09 11.21 16.93
CA VAL A 209 3.33 11.88 17.36
C VAL A 209 2.94 13.14 18.12
N LEU A 210 3.30 13.20 19.40
CA LEU A 210 3.02 14.38 20.21
C LEU A 210 3.90 15.57 19.77
N PRO A 211 3.43 16.83 19.87
CA PRO A 211 4.21 18.00 19.48
C PRO A 211 5.61 18.08 20.11
N GLN A 212 5.77 17.56 21.32
CA GLN A 212 7.06 17.50 22.04
C GLN A 212 8.04 16.53 21.39
N GLU A 213 7.55 15.41 20.84
CA GLU A 213 8.34 14.41 20.11
C GLU A 213 8.56 14.81 18.64
N ASN A 214 7.71 15.67 18.10
CA ASN A 214 7.72 16.06 16.69
C ASN A 214 8.83 17.04 16.30
N ARG A 215 9.55 17.67 17.26
CA ARG A 215 10.40 18.84 16.99
C ARG A 215 11.50 18.64 15.95
N LYS A 216 11.91 17.40 15.69
CA LYS A 216 12.85 17.06 14.61
C LYS A 216 12.33 16.00 13.65
N LEU A 217 11.18 15.38 13.95
CA LEU A 217 10.70 14.24 13.19
C LEU A 217 10.05 14.73 11.89
N HIS A 218 10.62 14.33 10.77
CA HIS A 218 10.06 14.63 9.45
C HIS A 218 9.74 13.33 8.72
N PHE A 219 8.57 13.29 8.09
CA PHE A 219 8.16 12.16 7.28
C PHE A 219 8.28 12.50 5.80
N TRP A 220 8.61 11.49 5.00
CA TRP A 220 8.69 11.60 3.55
C TRP A 220 7.98 10.42 2.91
N THR A 221 7.41 10.68 1.74
CA THR A 221 6.69 9.70 0.94
C THR A 221 7.36 9.55 -0.41
N LEU A 222 7.65 8.31 -0.79
CA LEU A 222 8.01 7.95 -2.15
C LEU A 222 6.86 7.19 -2.78
N GLU A 223 6.39 7.61 -3.96
CA GLU A 223 5.38 6.86 -4.71
C GLU A 223 5.92 6.33 -6.03
N PHE A 224 5.56 5.08 -6.33
CA PHE A 224 5.90 4.42 -7.58
C PHE A 224 4.64 3.84 -8.20
N GLU A 225 4.35 4.22 -9.44
CA GLU A 225 3.20 3.73 -10.19
C GLU A 225 3.65 3.01 -11.46
N SER A 226 3.20 1.77 -11.63
CA SER A 226 3.39 1.01 -12.86
C SER A 226 2.28 -0.01 -13.04
N GLN A 227 2.09 -0.50 -14.26
CA GLN A 227 1.24 -1.66 -14.47
C GLN A 227 1.80 -2.89 -13.73
N SER A 228 3.12 -3.06 -13.64
CA SER A 228 3.71 -4.18 -12.89
C SER A 228 5.13 -3.88 -12.44
N PHE A 229 5.60 -4.59 -11.41
CA PHE A 229 6.93 -4.46 -10.86
C PHE A 229 7.63 -5.82 -10.81
N LEU A 230 8.96 -5.80 -10.90
CA LEU A 230 9.83 -6.95 -10.70
C LEU A 230 9.97 -7.27 -9.22
N TYR A 231 10.49 -8.46 -8.91
CA TYR A 231 10.68 -8.90 -7.54
C TYR A 231 11.64 -7.97 -6.78
N ARG A 232 11.10 -7.30 -5.74
CA ARG A 232 11.75 -6.26 -4.91
C ARG A 232 12.11 -4.95 -5.61
N GLN A 233 11.60 -4.70 -6.82
CA GLN A 233 11.94 -3.49 -7.61
C GLN A 233 11.77 -2.19 -6.84
N VAL A 234 10.60 -1.99 -6.23
CA VAL A 234 10.29 -0.76 -5.50
C VAL A 234 11.27 -0.52 -4.36
N ARG A 235 11.56 -1.53 -3.55
CA ARG A 235 12.47 -1.42 -2.40
C ARG A 235 13.91 -1.13 -2.82
N ARG A 236 14.34 -1.65 -3.98
CA ARG A 236 15.67 -1.39 -4.54
C ARG A 236 15.77 0.02 -5.12
N MET A 237 14.74 0.49 -5.83
CA MET A 237 14.66 1.89 -6.27
C MET A 237 14.66 2.85 -5.07
N THR A 238 13.89 2.55 -4.02
CA THR A 238 13.90 3.33 -2.77
C THR A 238 15.30 3.39 -2.15
N ALA A 239 16.02 2.27 -2.05
CA ALA A 239 17.37 2.26 -1.47
C ALA A 239 18.34 3.19 -2.24
N VAL A 240 18.28 3.16 -3.59
CA VAL A 240 19.09 4.03 -4.45
C VAL A 240 18.70 5.50 -4.30
N LEU A 241 17.40 5.83 -4.29
CA LEU A 241 16.95 7.21 -4.08
C LEU A 241 17.34 7.73 -2.69
N VAL A 242 17.26 6.90 -1.65
CA VAL A 242 17.73 7.27 -0.31
C VAL A 242 19.24 7.50 -0.31
N ALA A 243 20.04 6.70 -1.02
CA ALA A 243 21.47 6.95 -1.15
C ALA A 243 21.78 8.29 -1.84
N VAL A 244 20.95 8.72 -2.80
CA VAL A 244 21.04 10.08 -3.38
C VAL A 244 20.69 11.15 -2.33
N GLY A 245 19.58 10.98 -1.60
CA GLY A 245 19.17 11.94 -0.57
C GLY A 245 20.16 12.08 0.59
N LEU A 246 21.00 11.05 0.82
CA LEU A 246 22.10 11.06 1.79
C LEU A 246 23.42 11.61 1.20
N GLY A 247 23.45 12.01 -0.07
CA GLY A 247 24.65 12.51 -0.75
C GLY A 247 25.69 11.44 -1.11
N VAL A 248 25.34 10.15 -0.99
CA VAL A 248 26.23 9.02 -1.32
C VAL A 248 26.28 8.77 -2.82
N LEU A 249 25.18 9.07 -3.52
CA LEU A 249 25.07 9.01 -4.97
C LEU A 249 24.65 10.36 -5.52
N THR A 250 25.09 10.68 -6.74
CA THR A 250 24.54 11.79 -7.52
C THR A 250 23.27 11.34 -8.25
N PRO A 251 22.37 12.28 -8.63
CA PRO A 251 21.21 11.95 -9.45
C PRO A 251 21.58 11.22 -10.76
N THR A 252 22.63 11.68 -11.43
CA THR A 252 23.12 11.09 -12.68
C THR A 252 23.60 9.65 -12.53
N GLN A 253 24.13 9.25 -11.37
CA GLN A 253 24.52 7.86 -11.12
C GLN A 253 23.33 6.89 -11.09
N VAL A 254 22.10 7.37 -10.82
CA VAL A 254 20.90 6.52 -10.88
C VAL A 254 20.63 6.06 -12.31
N ARG A 255 20.86 6.92 -13.29
CA ARG A 255 20.79 6.55 -14.71
C ARG A 255 21.83 5.49 -15.05
N VAL A 256 23.07 5.65 -14.60
CA VAL A 256 24.15 4.66 -14.82
C VAL A 256 23.81 3.31 -14.20
N ILE A 257 23.22 3.30 -12.99
CA ILE A 257 22.75 2.07 -12.33
C ILE A 257 21.63 1.39 -13.14
N LEU A 258 20.67 2.16 -13.66
CA LEU A 258 19.60 1.62 -14.48
C LEU A 258 20.15 1.02 -15.78
N GLU A 259 21.05 1.73 -16.45
CA GLU A 259 21.67 1.30 -17.72
C GLU A 259 22.65 0.13 -17.56
N SER A 260 23.22 -0.07 -16.38
CA SER A 260 24.15 -1.20 -16.13
C SER A 260 23.46 -2.55 -16.14
N GLN A 261 22.15 -2.58 -15.87
CA GLN A 261 21.34 -3.80 -15.77
C GLN A 261 21.85 -4.81 -14.71
N ASP A 262 22.80 -4.43 -13.86
CA ASP A 262 23.44 -5.30 -12.88
C ASP A 262 22.68 -5.32 -11.54
N PRO A 263 22.05 -6.46 -11.17
CA PRO A 263 21.31 -6.58 -9.92
C PRO A 263 22.22 -6.70 -8.67
N LEU A 264 23.53 -6.88 -8.84
CA LEU A 264 24.48 -7.09 -7.75
C LEU A 264 25.24 -5.83 -7.33
N GLY A 265 25.00 -4.70 -8.01
CA GLY A 265 25.64 -3.44 -7.63
C GLY A 265 25.32 -3.02 -6.18
N LYS A 266 26.32 -2.41 -5.53
CA LYS A 266 26.39 -2.15 -4.08
C LYS A 266 25.10 -1.57 -3.47
N TYR A 267 24.49 -0.59 -4.13
CA TYR A 267 23.37 0.19 -3.58
C TYR A 267 22.00 -0.45 -3.86
N GLN A 268 21.85 -1.13 -5.00
CA GLN A 268 20.63 -1.85 -5.37
C GLN A 268 20.57 -3.27 -4.77
N ALA A 269 21.72 -3.87 -4.41
CA ALA A 269 21.78 -5.23 -3.87
C ALA A 269 20.98 -5.37 -2.56
N HIS A 270 20.98 -4.32 -1.74
CA HIS A 270 20.32 -4.27 -0.44
C HIS A 270 18.99 -3.50 -0.55
N PRO A 271 17.84 -4.20 -0.68
CA PRO A 271 16.55 -3.52 -0.76
C PRO A 271 16.24 -2.79 0.54
N ALA A 272 15.60 -1.61 0.45
CA ALA A 272 15.09 -0.88 1.59
C ALA A 272 14.21 -1.77 2.50
N PRO A 273 14.11 -1.53 3.81
CA PRO A 273 13.31 -2.34 4.73
C PRO A 273 11.86 -2.54 4.27
N ALA A 274 11.28 -3.72 4.52
CA ALA A 274 9.95 -4.08 4.01
C ALA A 274 8.81 -3.29 4.70
N HIS A 275 8.95 -3.02 6.00
CA HIS A 275 7.93 -2.37 6.83
C HIS A 275 7.68 -0.88 6.48
N GLY A 276 8.52 -0.28 5.65
CA GLY A 276 8.26 1.06 5.11
C GLY A 276 7.41 1.04 3.84
N LEU A 277 7.19 -0.13 3.22
CA LEU A 277 6.52 -0.26 1.93
C LEU A 277 5.06 -0.68 2.08
N PHE A 278 4.19 -0.01 1.34
CA PHE A 278 2.76 -0.25 1.26
C PHE A 278 2.35 -0.41 -0.21
N LEU A 279 1.65 -1.49 -0.54
CA LEU A 279 0.82 -1.48 -1.75
C LEU A 279 -0.37 -0.55 -1.50
N LYS A 280 -0.35 0.63 -2.11
CA LYS A 280 -1.34 1.68 -1.90
C LYS A 280 -2.64 1.38 -2.64
N SER A 281 -2.56 1.01 -3.92
CA SER A 281 -3.74 0.75 -4.74
C SER A 281 -3.47 -0.19 -5.92
N VAL A 282 -4.54 -0.83 -6.40
CA VAL A 282 -4.59 -1.63 -7.63
C VAL A 282 -5.80 -1.17 -8.44
N LEU A 283 -5.57 -0.73 -9.68
CA LEU A 283 -6.61 -0.22 -10.57
C LEU A 283 -6.93 -1.20 -11.70
N TYR A 284 -8.18 -1.18 -12.15
CA TYR A 284 -8.71 -2.01 -13.24
C TYR A 284 -9.45 -1.12 -14.24
N GLY A 285 -9.40 -1.47 -15.53
CA GLY A 285 -10.19 -0.79 -16.56
C GLY A 285 -11.69 -1.05 -16.37
N GLY A 286 -12.54 -0.04 -16.56
CA GLY A 286 -14.00 -0.18 -16.49
C GLY A 286 -14.60 -0.33 -15.08
N LEU A 287 -13.78 -0.37 -14.03
CA LEU A 287 -14.20 -0.38 -12.62
C LEU A 287 -13.85 0.96 -11.93
N ARG A 288 -13.78 2.05 -12.71
CA ARG A 288 -13.10 3.31 -12.34
C ARG A 288 -13.74 4.11 -11.19
N ASP A 289 -14.92 3.75 -10.70
CA ASP A 289 -15.64 4.52 -9.67
C ASP A 289 -15.47 3.99 -8.24
N LEU A 290 -14.44 3.17 -8.00
CA LEU A 290 -14.34 2.37 -6.76
C LEU A 290 -13.03 2.60 -6.00
N ASP A 291 -12.32 3.69 -6.30
CA ASP A 291 -11.12 4.07 -5.57
C ASP A 291 -11.47 4.62 -4.16
N PRO A 292 -11.12 3.92 -3.07
CA PRO A 292 -11.32 4.44 -1.72
C PRO A 292 -10.47 5.69 -1.44
N ALA A 293 -9.42 5.95 -2.25
CA ALA A 293 -8.56 7.11 -2.11
C ALA A 293 -9.16 8.41 -2.67
N SER A 294 -10.34 8.37 -3.30
CA SER A 294 -11.07 9.57 -3.73
C SER A 294 -11.71 10.35 -2.55
N CYS A 295 -11.75 9.75 -1.35
CA CYS A 295 -11.99 10.49 -0.10
C CYS A 295 -10.73 11.27 0.35
N THR A 296 -10.22 12.17 -0.50
CA THR A 296 -9.41 13.27 0.00
C THR A 296 -10.32 14.19 0.80
N LEU A 297 -10.06 14.30 2.10
CA LEU A 297 -10.55 15.38 2.95
C LEU A 297 -10.24 16.71 2.23
N GLN A 298 -11.26 17.32 1.64
CA GLN A 298 -11.21 18.75 1.35
C GLN A 298 -11.11 19.42 2.72
N GLY A 299 -9.92 19.88 3.08
CA GLY A 299 -9.74 20.75 4.24
C GLY A 299 -10.66 21.97 4.10
N PRO A 300 -11.11 22.57 5.21
CA PRO A 300 -12.01 23.71 5.15
C PRO A 300 -11.35 24.83 4.35
N GLN A 301 -12.01 25.25 3.28
CA GLN A 301 -11.70 26.51 2.60
C GLN A 301 -12.04 27.63 3.58
N TYR A 302 -11.02 28.18 4.24
CA TYR A 302 -11.15 29.49 4.86
C TYR A 302 -11.27 30.51 3.74
N GLY A 303 -12.51 30.95 3.49
CA GLY A 303 -12.80 32.07 2.63
C GLY A 303 -12.19 33.34 3.22
N ASN A 304 -11.40 34.02 2.40
CA ASN A 304 -11.04 35.41 2.62
C ASN A 304 -12.29 36.26 2.42
N ASP A 305 -12.93 36.65 3.52
CA ASP A 305 -13.85 37.79 3.53
C ASP A 305 -13.34 38.79 4.57
N ASP A 306 -12.60 39.78 4.07
CA ASP A 306 -12.49 41.10 4.67
C ASP A 306 -13.80 41.85 4.37
N PRO A 307 -14.42 42.47 5.38
CA PRO A 307 -14.63 43.91 5.24
C PRO A 307 -14.38 44.69 6.52
N GLY A 308 -13.39 45.57 6.41
CA GLY A 308 -13.30 46.92 6.94
C GLY A 308 -14.48 47.51 7.72
N HIS A 309 -14.08 48.17 8.83
CA HIS A 309 -14.73 49.29 9.51
C HIS A 309 -16.09 49.06 10.20
N ARG A 310 -16.03 49.03 11.55
CA ARG A 310 -16.72 50.02 12.39
C ARG A 310 -16.15 50.06 13.81
N THR A 311 -15.65 51.24 14.14
CA THR A 311 -15.27 51.75 15.46
C THR A 311 -16.48 51.73 16.41
N LEU A 312 -16.25 51.40 17.70
CA LEU A 312 -16.96 51.77 18.94
C LEU A 312 -16.45 50.79 20.01
N GLY A 313 -15.97 51.14 21.20
CA GLY A 313 -15.80 52.35 21.96
C GLY A 313 -15.21 51.91 23.32
N LEU A 314 -14.41 52.78 23.92
CA LEU A 314 -13.68 52.57 25.18
C LEU A 314 -14.55 52.11 26.35
N ALA A 315 -14.01 51.25 27.22
CA ALA A 315 -13.81 51.55 28.65
C ALA A 315 -13.03 50.42 29.34
N VAL A 316 -11.85 50.77 29.83
CA VAL A 316 -11.10 50.05 30.88
C VAL A 316 -11.51 50.69 32.19
N GLU A 317 -11.88 49.90 33.20
CA GLU A 317 -11.73 50.26 34.63
C GLU A 317 -11.49 48.96 35.44
N PRO A 318 -10.70 49.00 36.54
CA PRO A 318 -10.09 47.81 37.13
C PRO A 318 -10.67 47.39 38.50
N GLY A 319 -10.59 46.09 38.79
CA GLY A 319 -10.28 45.54 40.11
C GLY A 319 -11.43 45.31 41.11
N HIS A 320 -11.56 44.07 41.59
CA HIS A 320 -11.37 43.76 43.02
C HIS A 320 -11.26 42.25 43.29
N LEU A 321 -10.53 41.96 44.37
CA LEU A 321 -10.03 40.70 44.90
C LEU A 321 -11.10 39.67 45.33
N ASP A 322 -10.64 38.42 45.34
CA ASP A 322 -10.86 37.34 46.33
C ASP A 322 -12.23 37.13 46.97
N GLN A 323 -12.76 35.90 46.90
CA GLN A 323 -12.68 34.95 48.02
C GLN A 323 -13.28 33.57 47.66
N TYR A 324 -12.61 32.53 48.16
CA TYR A 324 -13.05 31.17 48.45
C TYR A 324 -14.57 30.96 48.54
N THR A 325 -15.13 30.02 47.76
CA THR A 325 -15.57 28.67 48.19
C THR A 325 -15.87 27.81 46.96
#